data_AF-A0A434QSA6-F1
#
_entry.id   AF-A0A434QSA6-F1
#
_cell.length_a   1.000
_cell.length_b   1.000
_cell.length_c   1.000
_cell.angle_alpha   90.00
_cell.angle_beta   90.00
_cell.angle_gamma   90.00
#
_symmetry.space_group_name_H-M   'P 1'
#
loop_
_entity.id
_entity.type
_entity.pdbx_description
1 polymer ?
#
loop_
_entity_poly.entity_id
_entity_poly.type
_entity_poly.pdbx_seq_one_letter_code
_entity_poly.pdbx_strand_id
1 'polypeptide(L)'
;HSRTKDLPALARTADILVAAVGRPEMIKGDWVKPGATVIDVGINRIPAPEKGEGKSRLVGDVVYAEAAAVAGAITPVPGGVGPMTIAMLMANTVASAYLAAGLKRPSF
;
A
#
# COMPACT_ATOMS: atom_id res chain seq x y z
N HIS A 1 -7.81 -11.75 4.78
CA HIS A 1 -8.35 -11.50 6.14
C HIS A 1 -7.68 -12.46 7.13
N SER A 2 -7.67 -12.18 8.44
CA SER A 2 -6.96 -12.99 9.45
C SER A 2 -7.35 -14.48 9.49
N ARG A 3 -8.55 -14.82 9.02
CA ARG A 3 -9.08 -16.19 8.95
C ARG A 3 -8.98 -16.84 7.55
N THR A 4 -8.34 -16.18 6.59
CA THR A 4 -8.14 -16.74 5.26
C THR A 4 -7.25 -17.98 5.38
N LYS A 5 -7.75 -19.13 4.93
CA LYS A 5 -6.95 -20.35 4.80
C LYS A 5 -5.96 -20.15 3.67
N ASP A 6 -4.69 -20.47 3.93
CA ASP A 6 -3.59 -20.36 2.98
C ASP A 6 -3.56 -19.01 2.23
N LEU A 7 -3.40 -17.95 3.03
CA LEU A 7 -3.23 -16.59 2.51
C LEU A 7 -2.10 -16.46 1.45
N PRO A 8 -0.93 -17.14 1.58
CA PRO A 8 0.09 -17.13 0.55
C PRO A 8 -0.41 -17.67 -0.79
N ALA A 9 -1.08 -18.83 -0.82
CA ALA A 9 -1.58 -19.41 -2.07
C ALA A 9 -2.62 -18.51 -2.74
N LEU A 10 -3.54 -17.91 -1.97
CA LEU A 10 -4.51 -16.97 -2.49
C LEU A 10 -3.85 -15.68 -3.04
N ALA A 11 -2.84 -15.16 -2.35
CA ALA A 11 -2.11 -13.98 -2.82
C ALA A 11 -1.43 -14.24 -4.17
N ARG A 12 -0.88 -15.43 -4.38
CA ARG A 12 -0.21 -15.83 -5.65
C ARG A 12 -1.16 -15.90 -6.84
N THR A 13 -2.48 -15.91 -6.66
CA THR A 13 -3.42 -15.89 -7.78
C THR A 13 -3.77 -14.47 -8.24
N ALA A 14 -3.40 -13.44 -7.48
CA ALA A 14 -3.84 -12.07 -7.72
C ALA A 14 -3.00 -11.35 -8.78
N ASP A 15 -3.67 -10.81 -9.81
CA ASP A 15 -3.05 -9.86 -10.76
C ASP A 15 -2.81 -8.49 -10.11
N ILE A 16 -3.65 -8.12 -9.14
CA ILE A 16 -3.53 -6.92 -8.32
C ILE A 16 -3.62 -7.35 -6.86
N LEU A 17 -2.55 -7.12 -6.10
CA LEU A 17 -2.47 -7.44 -4.67
C LEU A 17 -2.46 -6.15 -3.86
N VAL A 18 -3.53 -5.90 -3.09
CA VAL A 18 -3.62 -4.77 -2.16
C VAL A 18 -3.33 -5.24 -0.74
N ALA A 19 -2.19 -4.83 -0.19
CA ALA A 19 -1.74 -5.17 1.15
C ALA A 19 -2.17 -4.08 2.15
N ALA A 20 -3.05 -4.43 3.08
CA ALA A 20 -3.57 -3.54 4.12
C ALA A 20 -3.82 -4.31 5.43
N VAL A 21 -2.79 -5.03 5.87
CA VAL A 21 -2.80 -5.93 7.03
C VAL A 21 -2.34 -5.23 8.30
N GLY A 22 -1.49 -4.20 8.20
CA GLY A 22 -0.91 -3.51 9.35
C GLY A 22 0.08 -4.38 10.12
N ARG A 23 0.88 -5.17 9.39
CA ARG A 23 1.93 -6.03 9.93
C ARG A 23 3.20 -5.87 9.10
N PRO A 24 4.31 -5.38 9.69
CA PRO A 24 5.50 -5.06 8.95
C PRO A 24 6.02 -6.29 8.21
N GLU A 25 6.25 -6.14 6.90
CA GLU A 25 7.00 -7.10 6.09
C GLU A 25 6.45 -8.55 6.14
N MET A 26 5.13 -8.70 6.35
CA MET A 26 4.44 -9.98 6.43
C MET A 26 4.36 -10.68 5.06
N ILE A 27 4.07 -9.94 3.99
CA ILE A 27 3.90 -10.49 2.65
C ILE A 27 5.28 -10.59 2.00
N LYS A 28 5.69 -11.82 1.68
CA LYS A 28 6.98 -12.16 1.08
C LYS A 28 6.90 -12.15 -0.45
N GLY A 29 8.05 -12.08 -1.12
CA GLY A 29 8.10 -12.06 -2.59
C GLY A 29 7.47 -13.30 -3.23
N ASP A 30 7.59 -14.48 -2.61
CA ASP A 30 7.01 -15.72 -3.10
C ASP A 30 5.48 -15.78 -2.99
N TRP A 31 4.84 -14.81 -2.31
CA TRP A 31 3.38 -14.67 -2.27
C TRP A 31 2.85 -13.89 -3.47
N VAL A 32 3.73 -13.21 -4.22
CA VAL A 32 3.36 -12.34 -5.33
C VAL A 32 3.35 -13.14 -6.63
N LYS A 33 2.27 -13.00 -7.40
CA LYS A 33 2.21 -13.53 -8.77
C LYS A 33 3.22 -12.79 -9.65
N PRO A 34 4.06 -13.49 -10.45
CA PRO A 34 4.95 -12.82 -11.41
C PRO A 34 4.20 -11.84 -12.30
N GLY A 35 4.68 -10.60 -12.38
CA GLY A 35 4.08 -9.53 -13.16
C GLY A 35 2.87 -8.82 -12.52
N ALA A 36 2.45 -9.20 -11.31
CA ALA A 36 1.33 -8.54 -10.63
C ALA A 36 1.66 -7.09 -10.23
N THR A 37 0.60 -6.29 -10.07
CA THR A 37 0.68 -4.97 -9.43
C THR A 37 0.47 -5.10 -7.93
N VAL A 38 1.43 -4.62 -7.14
CA VAL A 38 1.36 -4.64 -5.67
C VAL A 38 1.12 -3.23 -5.14
N ILE A 39 0.04 -3.06 -4.37
CA ILE A 39 -0.31 -1.81 -3.69
C ILE A 39 -0.16 -2.04 -2.18
N ASP A 40 0.90 -1.48 -1.61
CA ASP A 40 1.21 -1.55 -0.19
C ASP A 40 0.66 -0.32 0.54
N VAL A 41 -0.44 -0.53 1.26
CA VAL A 41 -1.12 0.46 2.09
C VAL A 41 -0.52 0.50 3.50
N GLY A 42 0.25 -0.52 3.88
CA GLY A 42 0.81 -0.66 5.22
C GLY A 42 1.73 0.51 5.57
N ILE A 43 1.58 1.03 6.80
CA ILE A 43 2.52 1.98 7.38
C ILE A 43 2.87 1.47 8.76
N ASN A 44 4.00 0.79 8.85
CA ASN A 44 4.52 0.21 10.08
C ASN A 44 5.80 0.93 10.48
N ARG A 45 5.94 1.27 11.76
CA ARG A 45 7.15 1.90 12.31
C ARG A 45 8.00 0.84 13.00
N ILE A 46 9.24 0.72 12.56
CA ILE A 46 10.20 -0.23 13.15
C ILE A 46 11.48 0.50 13.59
N PRO A 47 12.21 -0.02 14.59
CA PRO A 47 13.51 0.51 14.99
C PRO A 47 14.49 0.56 13.80
N ALA A 48 15.29 1.62 13.75
CA ALA A 48 16.32 1.85 12.74
C ALA A 48 17.64 2.26 13.41
N PRO A 49 18.29 1.35 14.16
CA PRO A 49 19.53 1.65 14.88
C PRO A 49 20.66 2.12 13.93
N GLU A 50 20.62 1.70 12.67
CA GLU A 50 21.53 2.16 11.61
C GLU A 50 21.42 3.67 11.33
N LYS A 51 20.32 4.31 11.73
CA LYS A 51 20.11 5.77 11.62
C LYS A 51 20.45 6.52 12.90
N GLY A 52 20.86 5.82 13.95
CA GLY A 52 21.15 6.35 15.29
C GLY A 52 20.22 5.81 16.37
N GLU A 53 20.64 5.97 17.63
CA GLU A 53 19.89 5.50 18.80
C GLU A 53 18.49 6.15 18.88
N GLY A 54 17.47 5.35 19.18
CA GLY A 54 16.07 5.79 19.26
C GLY A 54 15.43 6.16 17.91
N LYS A 55 16.12 5.99 16.77
CA LYS A 55 15.56 6.27 15.46
C LYS A 55 14.69 5.12 14.95
N SER A 56 13.76 5.46 14.05
CA SER A 56 12.85 4.52 13.41
C SER A 56 12.79 4.75 11.90
N ARG A 57 12.37 3.72 11.17
CA ARG A 57 12.02 3.80 9.75
C ARG A 57 10.60 3.30 9.53
N LEU A 58 10.01 3.74 8.43
CA LEU A 58 8.71 3.27 7.98
C LEU A 58 8.90 2.12 6.99
N VAL A 59 8.09 1.09 7.13
CA VAL A 59 8.01 -0.05 6.20
C VAL A 59 6.55 -0.39 5.94
N GLY A 60 6.32 -1.03 4.81
CA GLY A 60 5.00 -1.51 4.42
C GLY A 60 4.64 -2.86 5.03
N ASP A 61 3.55 -3.43 4.56
CA ASP A 61 3.15 -4.80 4.88
C ASP A 61 3.88 -5.83 4.02
N VAL A 62 4.51 -5.38 2.92
CA VAL A 62 5.22 -6.21 1.95
C VAL A 62 6.73 -6.04 2.12
N VAL A 63 7.48 -7.13 1.97
CA VAL A 63 8.95 -7.06 1.82
C VAL A 63 9.26 -6.48 0.45
N TYR A 64 9.45 -5.16 0.39
CA TYR A 64 9.58 -4.42 -0.87
C TYR A 64 10.67 -5.00 -1.79
N ALA A 65 11.85 -5.30 -1.26
CA ALA A 65 12.97 -5.80 -2.08
C ALA A 65 12.68 -7.15 -2.75
N GLU A 66 12.02 -8.06 -2.03
CA GLU A 66 11.63 -9.37 -2.58
C GLU A 66 10.50 -9.22 -3.60
N ALA A 67 9.46 -8.43 -3.27
CA ALA A 67 8.31 -8.25 -4.14
C ALA A 67 8.66 -7.46 -5.41
N ALA A 68 9.56 -6.48 -5.34
CA ALA A 68 10.01 -5.70 -6.50
C ALA A 68 10.75 -6.55 -7.55
N ALA A 69 11.33 -7.68 -7.15
CA ALA A 69 11.98 -8.61 -8.09
C ALA A 69 10.97 -9.46 -8.88
N VAL A 70 9.71 -9.54 -8.44
CA VAL A 70 8.68 -10.43 -8.98
C VAL A 70 7.52 -9.65 -9.60
N ALA A 71 7.10 -8.56 -8.95
CA ALA A 71 5.99 -7.71 -9.35
C ALA A 71 6.31 -6.95 -10.64
N GLY A 72 5.28 -6.69 -11.46
CA GLY A 72 5.39 -5.78 -12.60
C GLY A 72 5.39 -4.31 -12.17
N ALA A 73 4.75 -4.01 -11.04
CA ALA A 73 4.76 -2.71 -10.40
C ALA A 73 4.52 -2.86 -8.88
N ILE A 74 5.14 -2.00 -8.07
CA ILE A 74 4.95 -1.99 -6.62
C ILE A 74 5.01 -0.56 -6.07
N THR A 75 4.14 -0.23 -5.12
CA THR A 75 4.20 1.06 -4.41
C THR A 75 5.23 1.01 -3.28
N PRO A 76 6.13 2.00 -3.13
CA PRO A 76 7.08 2.04 -2.03
C PRO A 76 6.42 2.49 -0.71
N VAL A 77 7.02 2.09 0.41
CA VAL A 77 6.68 2.64 1.73
C VAL A 77 7.97 3.16 2.39
N PRO A 78 8.06 4.45 2.72
CA PRO A 78 7.09 5.52 2.46
C PRO A 78 7.06 5.96 0.97
N GLY A 79 6.09 6.83 0.62
CA GLY A 79 6.03 7.49 -0.68
C GLY A 79 5.02 6.91 -1.69
N GLY A 80 4.38 5.79 -1.36
CA GLY A 80 3.32 5.18 -2.17
C GLY A 80 1.92 5.69 -1.82
N VAL A 81 1.16 4.89 -1.08
CA VAL A 81 -0.29 5.13 -0.85
C VAL A 81 -0.57 6.33 0.07
N GLY A 82 0.31 6.61 1.05
CA GLY A 82 0.10 7.66 2.05
C GLY A 82 -0.26 9.05 1.49
N PRO A 83 0.54 9.63 0.57
CA PRO A 83 0.23 10.91 -0.07
C PRO A 83 -1.13 10.94 -0.80
N MET A 84 -1.55 9.81 -1.38
CA MET A 84 -2.82 9.71 -2.08
C MET A 84 -4.02 9.85 -1.15
N THR A 85 -3.90 9.46 0.13
CA THR A 85 -4.99 9.63 1.11
C THR A 85 -5.39 11.10 1.28
N ILE A 86 -4.41 12.00 1.38
CA ILE A 86 -4.66 13.45 1.50
C ILE A 86 -5.19 14.00 0.18
N ALA A 87 -4.58 13.62 -0.95
CA ALA A 87 -5.04 14.06 -2.27
C ALA A 87 -6.52 13.66 -2.51
N MET A 88 -6.90 12.44 -2.13
CA MET A 88 -8.28 11.95 -2.28
C MET A 88 -9.23 12.61 -1.29
N LEU A 89 -8.80 12.94 -0.07
CA LEU A 89 -9.61 13.77 0.83
C LEU A 89 -9.93 15.13 0.19
N MET A 90 -8.95 15.79 -0.41
CA MET A 90 -9.14 17.09 -1.08
C MET A 90 -10.02 16.95 -2.33
N ALA A 91 -9.77 15.95 -3.18
CA ALA A 91 -10.58 15.68 -4.37
C ALA A 91 -12.04 15.40 -4.00
N ASN A 92 -12.29 14.61 -2.95
CA ASN A 92 -13.64 14.34 -2.45
C ASN A 92 -14.29 15.60 -1.88
N THR A 93 -13.55 16.43 -1.16
CA THR A 93 -14.05 17.70 -0.60
C THR A 93 -14.47 18.65 -1.72
N VAL A 94 -13.64 18.83 -2.75
CA VAL A 94 -13.98 19.68 -3.90
C VAL A 94 -15.17 19.09 -4.67
N ALA A 95 -15.20 17.78 -4.90
CA ALA A 95 -16.33 17.13 -5.55
C ALA A 95 -17.64 17.36 -4.78
N SER A 96 -17.62 17.26 -3.45
CA SER A 96 -18.78 17.53 -2.59
C SER A 96 -19.25 18.97 -2.68
N ALA A 97 -18.33 19.94 -2.69
CA ALA A 97 -18.66 21.37 -2.83
C ALA A 97 -19.35 21.68 -4.16
N TYR A 98 -18.88 21.08 -5.27
CA TYR A 98 -19.51 21.23 -6.58
C TYR A 98 -20.94 20.69 -6.58
N LEU A 99 -21.14 19.48 -6.05
CA LEU A 99 -22.47 18.87 -5.96
C LEU A 99 -23.43 19.72 -5.11
N ALA A 100 -22.97 20.24 -3.97
CA ALA A 100 -23.76 21.12 -3.11
C ALA A 100 -24.16 22.44 -3.80
N ALA A 101 -23.33 22.93 -4.72
CA ALA A 101 -23.60 24.12 -5.53
C ALA A 101 -24.42 23.84 -6.80
N GLY A 102 -24.88 22.59 -7.02
CA GLY A 102 -25.58 22.20 -8.25
C GLY A 102 -24.68 22.19 -9.50
N LEU A 103 -23.36 22.19 -9.32
CA LEU A 103 -22.38 22.17 -10.39
C LEU A 103 -22.01 20.72 -10.76
N LYS A 104 -21.56 20.52 -12.01
CA LYS A 104 -21.07 19.22 -12.49
C LYS A 104 -19.81 18.80 -11.73
N ARG A 105 -19.76 17.56 -11.24
CA ARG A 105 -18.59 17.02 -10.54
C ARG A 105 -17.30 17.20 -11.38
N PRO A 106 -16.23 17.75 -10.80
CA PRO A 106 -14.96 17.95 -11.50
C PRO A 106 -14.24 16.62 -11.76
N SER A 107 -13.44 16.59 -12.83
CA SER A 107 -12.49 15.51 -13.13
C SER A 107 -11.07 15.96 -12.78
N PHE A 108 -10.31 15.08 -12.14
CA PHE A 108 -8.91 15.28 -11.74
C PHE A 108 -8.07 14.14 -12.29
#